data_AF-A0A7D5SBJ6-F1
#
_entry.id   AF-A0A7D5SBJ6-F1
#
_cell.length_a   1.000
_cell.length_b   1.000
_cell.length_c   1.000
_cell.angle_alpha   90.00
_cell.angle_beta   90.00
_cell.angle_gamma   90.00
#
_symmetry.space_group_name_H-M   'P 1'
#
loop_
_entity.id
_entity.type
_entity.pdbx_description
1 polymer ?
#
loop_
_entity_poly.entity_id
_entity_poly.type
_entity_poly.pdbx_seq_one_letter_code
_entity_poly.pdbx_strand_id
1 'polypeptide(L)'
;MTASILKPPGAAARTIFAGEVNSVIGIPGMGQTVLINHGTFYTVYSKLAKVNVAKGSKVSMKQSIGTVLTDDEGNTHIHFEIWKVGANGQPFKVNPEQWVAQ
;
A
#
# COMPACT_ATOMS: atom_id res chain seq x y z
N MET A 1 5.13 -9.46 -16.47
CA MET A 1 6.16 -10.40 -15.99
C MET A 1 5.82 -10.80 -14.57
N THR A 2 5.48 -12.06 -14.34
CA THR A 2 5.23 -12.60 -13.00
C THR A 2 6.55 -13.05 -12.41
N ALA A 3 7.11 -12.27 -11.48
CA ALA A 3 8.23 -12.72 -10.66
C ALA A 3 7.67 -13.27 -9.35
N SER A 4 7.64 -14.59 -9.20
CA SER A 4 7.22 -15.26 -7.97
C SER A 4 8.36 -15.19 -6.94
N ILE A 5 8.37 -14.16 -6.10
CA ILE A 5 9.26 -14.11 -4.94
C ILE A 5 8.51 -14.74 -3.77
N LEU A 6 8.90 -15.97 -3.40
CA LEU A 6 8.50 -16.60 -2.14
C LEU A 6 9.05 -15.74 -0.98
N LYS A 7 8.20 -14.86 -0.44
CA LYS A 7 8.49 -14.14 0.81
C LYS A 7 8.02 -15.04 1.96
N PRO A 8 8.80 -15.18 3.04
CA PRO A 8 8.33 -15.91 4.22
C PRO A 8 6.99 -15.34 4.72
N PRO A 9 6.12 -16.17 5.30
CA PRO A 9 4.85 -15.74 5.87
C PRO A 9 5.02 -14.50 6.76
N GLY A 10 4.07 -13.56 6.68
CA GLY A 10 4.16 -12.32 7.45
C GLY A 10 5.12 -11.29 6.87
N ALA A 11 5.32 -11.28 5.55
CA ALA A 11 6.11 -10.26 4.88
C ALA A 11 5.66 -8.85 5.30
N ALA A 12 6.64 -8.01 5.66
CA ALA A 12 6.36 -6.65 6.08
C ALA A 12 5.94 -5.78 4.89
N ALA A 13 4.78 -5.12 4.99
CA ALA A 13 4.42 -4.01 4.14
C ALA A 13 5.26 -2.80 4.52
N ARG A 14 5.88 -2.16 3.52
CA ARG A 14 6.78 -1.02 3.71
C ARG A 14 6.39 0.14 2.82
N THR A 15 6.54 1.35 3.33
CA THR A 15 6.30 2.57 2.56
C THR A 15 7.31 2.72 1.43
N ILE A 16 6.82 3.16 0.25
CA ILE A 16 7.71 3.46 -0.87
C ILE A 16 8.36 4.85 -0.74
N PHE A 17 7.69 5.78 -0.05
CA PHE A 17 8.16 7.15 0.20
C PHE A 17 7.74 7.64 1.60
N ALA A 18 8.37 8.70 2.08
CA ALA A 18 7.95 9.38 3.30
C ALA A 18 6.60 10.10 3.08
N GLY A 19 5.77 10.18 4.11
CA GLY A 19 4.44 10.78 4.00
C GLY A 19 3.69 10.77 5.32
N GLU A 20 2.38 10.97 5.24
CA GLU A 20 1.46 10.94 6.39
C GLU A 20 0.32 9.96 6.13
N VAL A 21 0.01 9.12 7.11
CA VAL A 21 -1.10 8.18 7.03
C VAL A 21 -2.42 8.95 7.03
N ASN A 22 -3.10 8.95 5.90
CA ASN A 22 -4.37 9.64 5.72
C ASN A 22 -5.52 8.83 6.32
N SER A 23 -5.51 7.51 6.16
CA SER A 23 -6.53 6.62 6.73
C SER A 23 -6.03 5.21 6.94
N VAL A 24 -6.65 4.52 7.91
CA VAL A 24 -6.54 3.08 8.12
C VAL A 24 -7.96 2.55 8.22
N ILE A 25 -8.34 1.66 7.30
CA ILE A 25 -9.70 1.14 7.19
C ILE A 25 -9.68 -0.38 7.05
N GLY A 26 -10.61 -1.06 7.70
CA GLY A 26 -10.86 -2.49 7.48
C GLY A 26 -11.91 -2.66 6.40
N ILE A 27 -11.59 -3.40 5.35
CA ILE A 27 -12.53 -3.69 4.25
C ILE A 27 -12.80 -5.21 4.28
N PRO A 28 -14.06 -5.65 4.41
CA PRO A 28 -14.42 -7.06 4.32
C PRO A 28 -13.85 -7.70 3.04
N GLY A 29 -13.13 -8.80 3.17
CA GLY A 29 -12.45 -9.50 2.06
C GLY A 29 -11.14 -8.88 1.58
N MET A 30 -10.79 -7.65 1.98
CA MET A 30 -9.55 -6.96 1.59
C MET A 30 -8.60 -6.69 2.78
N GLY A 31 -8.95 -7.18 3.97
CA GLY A 31 -8.14 -6.99 5.18
C GLY A 31 -8.07 -5.53 5.62
N GLN A 32 -6.97 -5.19 6.30
CA GLN A 32 -6.69 -3.81 6.63
C GLN A 32 -6.07 -3.08 5.43
N THR A 33 -6.46 -1.83 5.25
CA THR A 33 -6.01 -0.94 4.19
C THR A 33 -5.45 0.34 4.79
N VAL A 34 -4.25 0.72 4.38
CA VAL A 34 -3.58 1.97 4.77
C VAL A 34 -3.45 2.88 3.55
N LEU A 35 -3.95 4.10 3.67
CA LEU A 35 -3.79 5.17 2.69
C LEU A 35 -2.75 6.18 3.20
N ILE A 36 -1.71 6.45 2.41
CA ILE A 36 -0.64 7.39 2.78
C ILE A 36 -0.59 8.52 1.77
N ASN A 37 -0.61 9.76 2.27
CA ASN A 37 -0.43 10.97 1.49
C ASN A 37 1.05 11.32 1.40
N HIS A 38 1.56 11.51 0.20
CA HIS A 38 2.94 11.94 -0.08
C HIS A 38 3.01 13.38 -0.64
N GLY A 39 1.90 14.12 -0.60
CA GLY A 39 1.74 15.47 -1.15
C GLY A 39 1.11 15.44 -2.54
N THR A 40 1.87 15.01 -3.55
CA THR A 40 1.42 15.01 -4.96
C THR A 40 0.72 13.72 -5.38
N PHE A 41 0.79 12.68 -4.56
CA PHE A 41 0.14 11.39 -4.79
C PHE A 41 -0.17 10.69 -3.46
N TYR A 42 -1.05 9.70 -3.53
CA TYR A 42 -1.36 8.78 -2.46
C TYR A 42 -0.91 7.37 -2.81
N THR A 43 -0.58 6.58 -1.80
CA THR A 43 -0.37 5.14 -1.93
C THR A 43 -1.36 4.39 -1.07
N VAL A 44 -1.90 3.29 -1.62
CA VAL A 44 -2.85 2.40 -0.95
C VAL A 44 -2.17 1.07 -0.73
N TYR A 45 -2.15 0.60 0.52
CA TYR A 45 -1.66 -0.74 0.90
C TYR A 45 -2.81 -1.52 1.50
N SER A 46 -3.35 -2.47 0.74
CA SER A 46 -4.47 -3.33 1.15
C SER A 46 -4.01 -4.78 1.32
N LYS A 47 -4.90 -5.64 1.85
CA LYS A 47 -4.61 -7.02 2.25
C LYS A 47 -3.55 -7.10 3.35
N LEU A 48 -3.58 -6.16 4.30
CA LEU A 48 -2.75 -6.24 5.49
C LEU A 48 -3.45 -7.06 6.58
N ALA A 49 -2.70 -7.99 7.19
CA ALA A 49 -3.14 -8.79 8.32
C ALA A 49 -3.15 -7.96 9.61
N LYS A 50 -2.10 -7.15 9.78
CA LYS A 50 -1.93 -6.22 10.88
C LYS A 50 -1.35 -4.92 10.35
N VAL A 51 -1.76 -3.79 10.90
CA VAL A 51 -1.10 -2.50 10.65
C VAL A 51 -0.59 -1.92 11.96
N ASN A 52 0.58 -1.29 11.87
CA ASN A 52 1.38 -0.83 13.00
C ASN A 52 1.42 0.72 13.07
N VAL A 53 0.60 1.38 12.27
CA VAL A 53 0.51 2.83 12.14
C VAL A 53 -0.95 3.28 12.26
N ALA A 54 -1.17 4.54 12.58
CA ALA A 54 -2.50 5.13 12.72
C ALA A 54 -2.66 6.37 11.84
N LYS A 55 -3.91 6.80 11.61
CA LYS A 55 -4.19 8.08 10.94
C LYS A 55 -3.43 9.23 11.60
N GLY A 56 -2.84 10.11 10.78
CA GLY A 56 -2.00 11.23 11.21
C GLY A 56 -0.55 10.85 11.51
N SER A 57 -0.19 9.57 11.49
CA SER A 57 1.20 9.13 11.70
C SER A 57 2.07 9.57 10.53
N LYS A 58 3.20 10.23 10.82
CA LYS A 58 4.26 10.45 9.84
C LYS A 58 5.05 9.16 9.65
N VAL A 59 5.35 8.84 8.40
CA VAL A 59 6.11 7.65 8.03
C VAL A 59 7.34 8.03 7.21
N SER A 60 8.46 7.39 7.47
CA SER A 60 9.68 7.53 6.65
C SER A 60 9.66 6.56 5.48
N MET A 61 10.55 6.75 4.50
CA MET A 61 10.74 5.79 3.41
C MET A 61 11.16 4.41 3.98
N LYS A 62 10.67 3.32 3.37
CA LYS A 62 10.91 1.91 3.77
C LYS A 62 10.45 1.55 5.19
N GLN A 63 9.74 2.43 5.89
CA GLN A 63 9.18 2.14 7.20
C GLN A 63 8.17 1.00 7.10
N SER A 64 8.25 0.03 8.00
CA SER A 64 7.24 -1.02 8.10
C SER A 64 5.94 -0.43 8.64
N ILE A 65 4.85 -0.67 7.93
CA ILE A 65 3.50 -0.18 8.28
C ILE A 65 2.56 -1.31 8.71
N GLY A 66 2.98 -2.56 8.55
CA GLY A 66 2.16 -3.72 8.84
C GLY A 66 2.73 -5.02 8.28
N THR A 67 1.97 -6.09 8.43
CA THR A 67 2.22 -7.40 7.83
C THR A 67 1.15 -7.69 6.78
N VAL A 68 1.56 -8.29 5.67
CA VAL A 68 0.65 -8.67 4.58
C VAL A 68 -0.04 -9.99 4.93
N LEU A 69 -1.28 -10.16 4.49
CA LEU A 69 -2.01 -11.44 4.58
C LEU A 69 -1.28 -12.50 3.78
N THR A 70 -1.09 -13.65 4.42
CA THR A 70 -0.63 -14.89 3.80
C THR A 70 -1.83 -15.83 3.71
N ASP A 71 -2.07 -16.40 2.54
CA ASP A 71 -3.14 -17.40 2.35
C ASP A 71 -2.72 -18.80 2.83
N ASP A 72 -3.65 -19.75 2.78
CA ASP A 72 -3.46 -21.12 3.26
C ASP A 72 -2.41 -21.90 2.45
N GLU A 73 -2.08 -21.43 1.25
CA GLU A 73 -1.04 -21.99 0.39
C GLU A 73 0.35 -21.40 0.70
N GLY A 74 0.43 -20.48 1.67
CA GLY A 74 1.65 -19.79 2.06
C GLY A 74 2.03 -18.61 1.16
N ASN A 75 1.15 -18.23 0.22
CA ASN A 75 1.40 -17.10 -0.66
C ASN A 75 0.98 -15.79 0.01
N THR A 76 1.83 -14.78 -0.13
CA THR A 76 1.59 -13.46 0.47
C THR A 76 1.22 -12.46 -0.61
N HIS A 77 -0.02 -11.98 -0.59
CA HIS A 77 -0.56 -11.10 -1.61
C HIS A 77 -0.86 -9.71 -1.05
N ILE A 78 -0.04 -8.73 -1.40
CA ILE A 78 -0.35 -7.32 -1.14
C ILE A 78 -1.09 -6.73 -2.33
N HIS A 79 -2.14 -5.95 -2.05
CA HIS A 79 -2.77 -5.13 -3.08
C HIS A 79 -2.29 -3.69 -2.93
N PHE A 80 -1.59 -3.20 -3.95
CA PHE A 80 -0.92 -1.91 -3.93
C PHE A 80 -1.44 -1.00 -5.06
N GLU A 81 -1.79 0.24 -4.72
CA GLU A 81 -2.23 1.23 -5.69
C GLU A 81 -1.51 2.57 -5.48
N ILE A 82 -1.36 3.34 -6.56
CA ILE A 82 -0.89 4.74 -6.53
C ILE A 82 -1.97 5.62 -7.14
N TRP A 83 -2.40 6.64 -6.42
CA TRP A 83 -3.40 7.61 -6.89
C TRP A 83 -2.74 8.98 -7.01
N LYS A 84 -2.77 9.60 -8.19
CA LYS A 84 -2.24 10.96 -8.37
C LYS A 84 -3.29 11.98 -7.98
N VAL A 85 -2.84 13.11 -7.44
CA VAL A 85 -3.72 14.25 -7.20
C VAL A 85 -3.82 15.05 -8.49
N GLY A 86 -5.04 15.19 -9.02
CA GLY A 86 -5.30 15.98 -10.21
C GLY A 86 -5.22 17.48 -9.95
N ALA A 87 -5.20 18.26 -11.03
CA ALA A 87 -5.19 19.74 -10.96
C ALA A 87 -6.41 20.31 -10.22
N ASN A 88 -7.49 19.53 -10.10
CA ASN A 88 -8.69 19.85 -9.32
C ASN A 88 -8.59 19.46 -7.83
N GLY A 89 -7.42 18.99 -7.37
CA GLY A 89 -7.19 18.53 -5.99
C GLY A 89 -7.80 17.17 -5.66
N GLN A 90 -8.44 16.48 -6.62
CA GLN A 90 -9.06 15.18 -6.41
C GLN A 90 -8.09 14.04 -6.76
N PRO A 91 -7.96 13.00 -5.92
CA PRO A 91 -7.16 11.84 -6.25
C PRO A 91 -7.86 10.99 -7.32
N PHE A 92 -7.11 10.55 -8.33
CA PHE A 92 -7.58 9.60 -9.34
C PHE A 92 -6.61 8.42 -9.46
N LYS A 93 -7.17 7.21 -9.65
CA LYS A 93 -6.36 5.99 -9.82
C LYS A 93 -5.55 6.10 -11.11
N VAL A 94 -4.26 5.79 -11.05
CA VAL A 94 -3.39 5.77 -12.23
C VAL A 94 -3.16 4.31 -12.62
N ASN A 95 -3.31 3.98 -13.91
CA ASN A 95 -2.90 2.67 -14.43
C ASN A 95 -1.35 2.61 -14.47
N PRO A 96 -0.70 1.68 -13.74
CA PRO A 96 0.77 1.54 -13.77
C PRO A 96 1.35 1.26 -15.16
N GLU A 97 0.58 0.66 -16.09
CA GLU A 97 1.03 0.36 -17.45
C GLU A 97 1.38 1.61 -18.27
N GLN A 98 0.82 2.79 -17.93
CA GLN A 98 1.16 4.04 -18.60
C GLN A 98 2.54 4.60 -18.21
N TRP A 99 3.23 4.00 -17.23
CA TRP A 99 4.55 4.45 -16.78
C TRP A 99 5.68 3.47 -17.13
N VAL A 100 5.36 2.27 -17.62
CA VAL A 100 6.36 1.23 -17.96
C VAL A 100 6.72 1.23 -19.46
N ALA A 101 6.06 2.06 -20.27
CA ALA A 101 6.39 2.22 -21.69
C ALA A 101 7.16 3.53 -21.95
N GLN A 102 8.45 3.54 -21.62
CA GLN A 102 9.47 4.23 -22.42
C GLN A 102 10.72 3.35 -22.51
#